data_AF-A0A292RW29-F1
#
_entry.id   AF-A0A292RW29-F1
#
_cell.length_a   1.000
_cell.length_b   1.000
_cell.length_c   1.000
_cell.angle_alpha   90.00
_cell.angle_beta   90.00
_cell.angle_gamma   90.00
#
_symmetry.space_group_name_H-M   'P 1'
#
loop_
_entity.id
_entity.type
_entity.pdbx_description
1 polymer ?
#
loop_
_entity_poly.entity_id
_entity_poly.type
_entity_poly.pdbx_seq_one_letter_code
_entity_poly.pdbx_strand_id
1 'polypeptide(L)'
;MNLKENKHYANEYGVELNEYLKHKFNYEELVGWYTMQVLKYLVRAGKKEGESYDKDRNKALDYAKELANLSNENELTEYTTDDIMGFIQELADDFERWEGIK
;
A
#
# COMPACT_ATOMS: atom_id res chain seq x y z
N MET A 1 2.04 -5.36 7.92
CA MET A 1 3.29 -5.42 7.12
C MET A 1 4.17 -6.59 7.56
N ASN A 2 4.78 -7.36 6.65
CA ASN A 2 5.71 -8.43 7.04
C ASN A 2 7.10 -7.89 7.46
N LEU A 3 7.35 -7.85 8.77
CA LEU A 3 8.59 -7.31 9.38
C LEU A 3 9.84 -8.15 9.10
N LYS A 4 9.69 -9.45 8.81
CA LYS A 4 10.84 -10.31 8.53
C LYS A 4 11.49 -10.01 7.18
N GLU A 5 10.70 -9.49 6.23
CA GLU A 5 11.09 -9.24 4.84
C GLU A 5 11.36 -7.76 4.53
N ASN A 6 11.02 -6.83 5.43
CA ASN A 6 11.12 -5.38 5.21
C ASN A 6 12.23 -4.68 6.00
N LYS A 7 13.22 -5.43 6.50
CA LYS A 7 14.28 -4.91 7.37
C LYS A 7 15.09 -3.74 6.79
N HIS A 8 15.09 -3.56 5.47
CA HIS A 8 15.77 -2.44 4.81
C HIS A 8 15.10 -1.08 5.06
N TYR A 9 13.90 -1.05 5.66
CA TYR A 9 13.23 0.19 6.09
C TYR A 9 13.33 0.45 7.60
N ALA A 10 14.08 -0.37 8.34
CA ALA A 10 14.38 -0.10 9.74
C ALA A 10 15.49 0.95 9.87
N ASN A 11 15.36 1.87 10.84
CA ASN A 11 16.43 2.78 11.20
C ASN A 11 17.53 2.09 12.04
N GLU A 12 18.57 2.82 12.44
CA GLU A 12 19.70 2.30 13.25
C GLU A 12 19.29 1.71 14.61
N TYR A 13 18.07 2.02 15.08
CA TYR A 13 17.49 1.52 16.32
C TYR A 13 16.51 0.35 16.10
N GLY A 14 16.33 -0.11 14.87
CA GLY A 14 15.38 -1.18 14.53
C GLY A 14 13.92 -0.72 14.46
N VAL A 15 13.65 0.59 14.46
CA VAL A 15 12.29 1.13 14.27
C VAL A 15 11.97 1.18 12.79
N GLU A 16 10.87 0.56 12.40
CA GLU A 16 10.38 0.56 11.02
C GLU A 16 9.88 1.94 10.60
N LEU A 17 10.16 2.32 9.35
CA LEU A 17 9.63 3.56 8.76
C LEU A 17 8.12 3.68 8.93
N ASN A 18 7.35 2.60 8.76
CA ASN A 18 5.89 2.64 8.86
C ASN A 18 5.40 3.09 10.24
N GLU A 19 6.06 2.63 11.30
CA GLU A 19 5.76 3.04 12.68
C GLU A 19 6.07 4.51 12.90
N TYR A 20 7.20 4.99 12.35
CA TYR A 20 7.55 6.40 12.38
C TYR A 20 6.52 7.27 11.65
N LEU A 21 6.04 6.85 10.47
CA LEU A 21 5.03 7.57 9.70
C LEU A 21 3.72 7.70 10.48
N LYS A 22 3.22 6.60 11.08
CA LYS A 22 2.01 6.60 11.91
C LYS A 22 2.08 7.58 13.08
N HIS A 23 3.27 7.82 13.62
CA HIS A 23 3.48 8.78 14.71
C HIS A 23 3.59 10.24 14.23
N LYS A 24 3.98 10.47 12.96
CA LYS A 24 4.32 11.80 12.45
C LYS A 24 3.23 12.46 11.60
N PHE A 25 2.46 11.66 10.88
CA PHE A 25 1.49 12.16 9.90
C PHE A 25 0.06 11.98 10.39
N ASN A 26 -0.83 12.84 9.89
CA ASN A 26 -2.25 12.77 10.21
C ASN A 26 -2.97 11.68 9.39
N TYR A 27 -4.24 11.47 9.70
CA TYR A 27 -5.06 10.44 9.06
C TYR A 27 -5.09 10.56 7.53
N GLU A 28 -5.37 11.75 6.98
CA GLU A 28 -5.49 11.95 5.53
C GLU A 28 -4.17 11.71 4.79
N GLU A 29 -3.06 12.15 5.39
CA GLU A 29 -1.71 11.92 4.86
C GLU A 29 -1.37 10.42 4.83
N LEU A 30 -1.74 9.67 5.88
CA LEU A 30 -1.53 8.23 5.94
C LEU A 30 -2.44 7.47 4.97
N VAL A 31 -3.70 7.87 4.83
CA VAL A 31 -4.62 7.31 3.82
C VAL A 31 -4.06 7.49 2.43
N GLY A 32 -3.62 8.71 2.09
CA GLY A 32 -3.00 9.00 0.80
C GLY A 32 -1.74 8.16 0.58
N TRP A 33 -0.87 8.09 1.59
CA TRP A 33 0.34 7.27 1.54
C TRP A 33 0.05 5.80 1.24
N TYR A 34 -0.81 5.16 2.04
CA TYR A 34 -1.12 3.74 1.87
C TYR A 34 -1.80 3.46 0.53
N THR A 35 -2.76 4.30 0.13
CA THR A 35 -3.44 4.18 -1.17
C THR A 35 -2.45 4.19 -2.32
N MET A 36 -1.50 5.14 -2.33
CA MET A 36 -0.46 5.22 -3.36
C MET A 36 0.49 4.02 -3.33
N GLN A 37 0.79 3.46 -2.14
CA GLN A 37 1.60 2.25 -2.07
C GLN A 37 0.88 1.05 -2.70
N VAL A 38 -0.39 0.81 -2.36
CA VAL A 38 -1.19 -0.28 -2.95
C VAL A 38 -1.18 -0.16 -4.48
N LEU A 39 -1.53 1.03 -5.01
CA LEU A 39 -1.57 1.27 -6.46
C LEU A 39 -0.22 1.01 -7.11
N LYS A 40 0.87 1.55 -6.55
CA LYS A 40 2.23 1.38 -7.07
C LYS A 40 2.60 -0.10 -7.20
N TYR A 41 2.32 -0.90 -6.17
CA TYR A 41 2.69 -2.32 -6.19
C TYR A 41 1.79 -3.14 -7.11
N LEU A 42 0.51 -2.80 -7.25
CA LEU A 42 -0.37 -3.43 -8.25
C LEU A 42 0.10 -3.14 -9.68
N VAL A 43 0.40 -1.89 -10.01
CA VAL A 43 0.91 -1.50 -11.34
C VAL A 43 2.26 -2.15 -11.64
N ARG A 44 3.11 -2.37 -10.63
CA ARG A 44 4.45 -2.94 -10.80
C ARG A 44 4.46 -4.46 -10.93
N ALA A 45 3.45 -5.15 -10.39
CA ALA A 45 3.44 -6.61 -10.28
C ALA A 45 3.62 -7.28 -11.66
N GLY A 46 4.62 -8.13 -11.78
CA GLY A 46 4.95 -8.83 -13.03
C GLY A 46 5.70 -8.00 -14.08
N LYS A 47 6.01 -6.72 -13.81
CA LYS A 47 6.71 -5.83 -14.75
C LYS A 47 8.17 -5.56 -14.39
N LYS A 48 8.52 -5.59 -13.10
CA LYS A 48 9.88 -5.30 -12.64
C LYS A 48 10.78 -6.52 -12.78
N GLU A 49 11.87 -6.37 -13.52
CA GLU A 49 12.88 -7.43 -13.68
C GLU A 49 13.44 -7.89 -12.32
N GLY A 50 13.55 -9.20 -12.13
CA GLY A 50 14.04 -9.81 -10.90
C GLY A 50 13.05 -9.79 -9.73
N GLU A 51 11.81 -9.32 -9.92
CA GLU A 51 10.76 -9.31 -8.90
C GLU A 51 9.56 -10.16 -9.35
N SER A 52 9.08 -11.07 -8.50
CA SER A 52 7.92 -11.90 -8.83
C SER A 52 6.61 -11.11 -8.69
N TYR A 53 5.61 -11.48 -9.49
CA TYR A 53 4.25 -10.98 -9.36
C TYR A 53 3.74 -11.09 -7.92
N ASP A 54 3.88 -12.28 -7.31
CA ASP A 54 3.40 -12.54 -5.95
C ASP A 54 4.08 -11.65 -4.91
N LYS A 55 5.37 -11.32 -5.09
CA LYS A 55 6.09 -10.45 -4.15
C LYS A 55 5.48 -9.06 -4.14
N ASP A 56 5.20 -8.48 -5.29
CA ASP A 56 4.57 -7.16 -5.38
C ASP A 56 3.11 -7.19 -4.96
N ARG A 57 2.35 -8.21 -5.35
CA ARG A 57 0.97 -8.40 -4.89
C ARG A 57 0.89 -8.52 -3.36
N ASN A 58 1.82 -9.24 -2.74
CA ASN A 58 1.89 -9.35 -1.27
C ASN A 58 2.25 -8.02 -0.61
N LYS A 59 3.08 -7.17 -1.25
CA LYS A 59 3.31 -5.80 -0.76
C LYS A 59 2.05 -4.95 -0.87
N ALA A 60 1.31 -5.04 -1.97
CA ALA A 60 0.02 -4.35 -2.11
C ALA A 60 -0.96 -4.78 -0.99
N LEU A 61 -1.08 -6.09 -0.73
CA LEU A 61 -1.89 -6.63 0.36
C LEU A 61 -1.45 -6.14 1.74
N ASP A 62 -0.13 -6.10 1.99
CA ASP A 62 0.42 -5.57 3.24
C ASP A 62 -0.05 -4.13 3.49
N TYR A 63 0.00 -3.26 2.48
CA TYR A 63 -0.43 -1.86 2.60
C TYR A 63 -1.96 -1.70 2.65
N ALA A 64 -2.70 -2.50 1.90
CA ALA A 64 -4.16 -2.51 1.95
C ALA A 64 -4.67 -2.91 3.34
N LYS A 65 -3.96 -3.82 4.02
CA LYS A 65 -4.26 -4.17 5.42
C LYS A 65 -3.97 -3.02 6.38
N GLU A 66 -2.86 -2.30 6.22
CA GLU A 66 -2.59 -1.11 7.05
C GLU A 66 -3.64 -0.02 6.84
N LEU A 67 -4.10 0.17 5.60
CA LEU A 67 -5.17 1.14 5.28
C LEU A 67 -6.52 0.72 5.90
N ALA A 68 -6.90 -0.55 5.78
CA ALA A 68 -8.12 -1.07 6.41
C ALA A 68 -8.11 -0.83 7.93
N ASN A 69 -7.00 -1.17 8.59
CA ASN A 69 -6.84 -0.96 10.02
C ASN A 69 -6.96 0.52 10.39
N LEU A 70 -6.27 1.41 9.65
CA LEU A 70 -6.31 2.85 9.89
C LEU A 70 -7.74 3.40 9.76
N SER A 71 -8.46 3.02 8.71
CA SER A 71 -9.85 3.46 8.46
C SER A 71 -10.80 2.99 9.57
N ASN A 72 -10.65 1.72 9.99
CA ASN A 72 -11.50 1.11 11.00
C ASN A 72 -11.23 1.66 12.42
N GLU A 73 -9.95 1.91 12.76
CA GLU A 73 -9.55 2.52 14.03
C GLU A 73 -10.07 3.97 14.19
N ASN A 74 -10.34 4.65 13.08
CA ASN A 74 -10.90 6.01 13.09
C ASN A 74 -12.43 6.04 12.95
N GLU A 75 -13.10 4.88 13.07
CA GLU A 75 -14.57 4.70 13.08
C GLU A 75 -15.32 5.30 11.87
N LEU A 76 -14.64 5.50 10.74
CA LEU A 76 -15.24 6.17 9.58
C LEU A 76 -16.14 5.23 8.75
N THR A 77 -15.77 3.95 8.60
CA THR A 77 -16.52 2.91 7.87
C THR A 77 -15.77 1.57 7.97
N GLU A 78 -16.47 0.42 7.98
CA GLU A 78 -15.82 -0.91 7.97
C GLU A 78 -15.35 -1.23 6.55
N TYR A 79 -14.04 -1.08 6.30
CA TYR A 79 -13.42 -1.50 5.06
C TYR A 79 -12.60 -2.77 5.29
N THR A 80 -12.81 -3.77 4.43
CA THR A 80 -11.95 -4.95 4.39
C THR A 80 -10.73 -4.69 3.52
N THR A 81 -9.67 -5.49 3.72
CA THR A 81 -8.51 -5.50 2.82
C THR A 81 -8.92 -5.81 1.38
N ASP A 82 -9.91 -6.68 1.18
CA ASP A 82 -10.39 -7.08 -0.15
C ASP A 82 -11.14 -5.93 -0.85
N ASP A 83 -11.93 -5.14 -0.11
CA ASP A 83 -12.61 -3.95 -0.67
C ASP A 83 -11.58 -2.95 -1.21
N ILE A 84 -10.54 -2.66 -0.42
CA ILE A 84 -9.46 -1.76 -0.80
C ILE A 84 -8.69 -2.31 -2.01
N MET A 85 -8.37 -3.61 -2.00
CA MET A 85 -7.66 -4.23 -3.11
C MET A 85 -8.49 -4.21 -4.40
N GLY A 86 -9.80 -4.47 -4.31
CA GLY A 86 -10.70 -4.42 -5.46
C GLY A 86 -10.77 -3.02 -6.06
N PHE A 87 -11.04 -2.01 -5.23
CA PHE A 87 -11.09 -0.61 -5.66
C PHE A 87 -9.79 -0.14 -6.31
N ILE A 88 -8.64 -0.41 -5.69
CA ILE A 88 -7.35 0.06 -6.22
C ILE A 88 -6.91 -0.76 -7.44
N GLN A 89 -7.37 -2.01 -7.59
CA GLN A 89 -7.15 -2.78 -8.82
C GLN A 89 -7.90 -2.15 -10.00
N GLU A 90 -9.12 -1.65 -9.81
CA GLU A 90 -9.84 -0.93 -10.87
C GLU A 90 -9.06 0.32 -11.33
N LEU A 91 -8.45 1.05 -10.39
CA LEU A 91 -7.58 2.20 -10.71
C LEU A 91 -6.31 1.77 -11.45
N ALA A 92 -5.71 0.64 -11.07
CA ALA A 92 -4.54 0.10 -11.77
C ALA A 92 -4.92 -0.30 -13.21
N ASP A 93 -6.06 -0.96 -13.40
CA ASP A 93 -6.56 -1.40 -14.71
C ASP A 93 -6.92 -0.21 -15.62
N ASP A 94 -7.49 0.86 -15.04
CA ASP A 94 -7.71 2.13 -15.74
C ASP A 94 -6.39 2.78 -16.17
N PHE A 95 -5.41 2.84 -15.26
CA PHE A 95 -4.08 3.37 -15.55
C PHE A 95 -3.38 2.64 -16.71
N GLU A 96 -3.50 1.31 -16.81
CA GLU A 96 -2.93 0.54 -17.93
C GLU A 96 -3.44 0.97 -19.30
N ARG A 97 -4.63 1.58 -19.36
CA ARG A 97 -5.30 2.03 -20.59
C ARG A 97 -5.22 3.54 -20.78
N TRP A 98 -4.60 4.27 -19.85
CA TRP A 98 -4.57 5.72 -19.86
C TRP A 98 -3.59 6.27 -20.91
N GLU A 99 -4.12 7.00 -21.90
CA GLU A 99 -3.32 7.63 -22.98
C GLU A 99 -2.71 9.00 -22.61
N GLY A 100 -2.89 9.46 -21.36
CA GLY A 100 -2.51 10.82 -20.95
C GLY A 100 -3.56 11.89 -21.28
N ILE A 101 -3.31 13.13 -20.84
CA ILE A 101 -4.10 14.29 -21.26
C ILE A 101 -3.52 14.79 -22.59
N LYS A 102 -4.35 14.88 -23.63
CA LYS A 102 -3.98 15.40 -24.95
C LYS A 102 -3.91 16.93 -24.96
#